data_AF-A0A9P8TWT5-F1
#
_entry.id   AF-A0A9P8TWT5-F1
#
_cell.length_a   1.000
_cell.length_b   1.000
_cell.length_c   1.000
_cell.angle_alpha   90.00
_cell.angle_beta   90.00
_cell.angle_gamma   90.00
#
_symmetry.space_group_name_H-M   'P 1'
#
loop_
_entity.id
_entity.type
_entity.pdbx_description
1 polymer ?
#
loop_
_entity_poly.entity_id
_entity_poly.type
_entity_poly.pdbx_seq_one_letter_code
_entity_poly.pdbx_strand_id
1 'polypeptide(L)'
;MDFAAQYGYASTPHQAFPAAFMPLTPSHSQSAGSDDFSNTSAPVTKSRRKAQNRAAQRAFRERKEKHVKDLESKLASLEAAQKAAANENERLRRDLQRMSTENEILRATSAMNQGRNGSHSPDHLTGPLMYTPTEFYTNLLQGHNNKHPSHRIVTSDDGHRLLAAGAAWDFILAHPLYRRGLVDVSQVAEHMKRMARCDGQGPVFSEGDINNAIEQSIASGSDDLL
;
A
#
# COMPACT_ATOMS: atom_id res chain seq x y z
N MET A 1 25.33 26.31 16.54
CA MET A 1 26.35 25.66 15.68
C MET A 1 25.66 25.33 14.38
N ASP A 2 25.85 26.22 13.41
CA ASP A 2 25.38 26.12 12.04
C ASP A 2 26.08 24.97 11.30
N PHE A 3 25.30 24.14 10.61
CA PHE A 3 25.80 23.10 9.72
C PHE A 3 25.21 23.30 8.32
N ALA A 4 25.59 24.43 7.70
CA ALA A 4 25.34 24.71 6.30
C ALA A 4 26.70 24.76 5.60
N ALA A 5 27.02 23.72 4.82
CA ALA A 5 27.82 23.74 3.60
C ALA A 5 28.45 22.37 3.32
N GLN A 6 27.88 21.60 2.39
CA GLN A 6 28.67 20.85 1.42
C GLN A 6 27.76 20.37 0.29
N TYR A 7 27.96 20.91 -0.90
CA TYR A 7 27.95 20.25 -2.22
C TYR A 7 27.82 21.35 -3.26
N GLY A 8 28.98 21.80 -3.75
CA GLY A 8 29.10 22.79 -4.80
C GLY A 8 28.71 22.20 -6.15
N TYR A 9 27.77 22.86 -6.83
CA TYR A 9 27.55 22.66 -8.26
C TYR A 9 28.38 23.69 -9.02
N ALA A 10 29.26 23.17 -9.88
CA ALA A 10 30.11 23.94 -10.77
C ALA A 10 29.27 24.74 -11.77
N SER A 11 29.63 26.02 -11.90
CA SER A 11 29.07 26.99 -12.83
C SER A 11 29.73 26.85 -14.21
N THR A 12 28.93 26.53 -15.24
CA THR A 12 29.33 26.64 -16.66
C THR A 12 28.65 27.85 -17.31
N PRO A 13 29.33 28.57 -18.23
CA PRO A 13 28.96 29.92 -18.63
C PRO A 13 27.87 29.97 -19.72
N HIS A 14 27.17 31.11 -19.75
CA HIS A 14 26.16 31.53 -20.71
C HIS A 14 26.51 31.23 -22.19
N GLN A 15 25.63 30.49 -22.87
CA GLN A 15 25.43 30.63 -24.31
C GLN A 15 23.98 31.07 -24.58
N ALA A 16 23.85 32.25 -25.16
CA ALA A 16 22.60 32.80 -25.66
C ALA A 16 22.18 32.05 -26.92
N PHE A 17 20.98 31.46 -26.93
CA PHE A 17 20.35 30.93 -28.14
C PHE A 17 19.36 31.95 -28.70
N PRO A 18 19.39 32.24 -30.01
CA PRO A 18 18.51 33.23 -30.62
C PRO A 18 17.07 32.72 -30.71
N ALA A 19 16.13 33.62 -30.40
CA ALA A 19 14.70 33.41 -30.53
C ALA A 19 14.28 33.32 -32.01
N ALA A 20 13.78 32.16 -32.44
CA ALA A 20 12.85 32.00 -33.56
C ALA A 20 12.33 30.55 -33.64
N PHE A 21 11.30 30.19 -32.87
CA PHE A 21 10.55 28.97 -33.14
C PHE A 21 9.56 29.22 -34.28
N MET A 22 9.92 28.80 -35.50
CA MET A 22 8.98 28.69 -36.62
C MET A 22 7.99 27.54 -36.37
N PRO A 23 6.68 27.70 -36.60
CA PRO A 23 5.73 26.61 -36.47
C PRO A 23 5.81 25.70 -37.70
N LEU A 24 6.12 24.43 -37.50
CA LEU A 24 6.05 23.39 -38.52
C LEU A 24 4.58 23.17 -38.93
N THR A 25 4.28 23.40 -40.20
CA THR A 25 3.03 22.95 -40.83
C THR A 25 3.29 21.58 -41.48
N PRO A 26 2.35 20.61 -41.42
CA PRO A 26 2.50 19.36 -42.15
C PRO A 26 2.04 19.57 -43.60
N SER A 27 2.95 19.32 -44.56
CA SER A 27 2.66 19.27 -45.99
C SER A 27 2.54 17.82 -46.45
N HIS A 28 1.68 17.61 -47.45
CA HIS A 28 1.45 16.39 -48.26
C HIS A 28 0.50 15.31 -47.74
N SER A 29 -0.76 15.41 -48.19
CA SER A 29 -1.47 14.30 -48.83
C SER A 29 -2.11 14.82 -50.12
N GLN A 30 -1.59 14.38 -51.27
CA GLN A 30 -2.23 14.60 -52.56
C GLN A 30 -3.42 13.64 -52.67
N SER A 31 -4.63 14.15 -52.79
CA SER A 31 -5.79 13.41 -53.30
C SER A 31 -6.34 14.17 -54.50
N ALA A 32 -6.11 13.63 -55.68
CA ALA A 32 -6.62 14.13 -56.95
C ALA A 32 -8.14 13.86 -57.09
N GLY A 33 -8.85 14.86 -57.61
CA GLY A 33 -9.96 14.71 -58.55
C GLY A 33 -11.31 14.20 -58.06
N SER A 34 -12.22 15.14 -57.76
CA SER A 34 -13.65 15.04 -58.13
C SER A 34 -14.28 16.42 -58.00
N ASP A 35 -14.08 17.25 -59.01
CA ASP A 35 -14.78 18.52 -59.18
C ASP A 35 -16.21 18.24 -59.68
N ASP A 36 -17.15 18.10 -58.76
CA ASP A 36 -18.55 18.41 -59.06
C ASP A 36 -19.23 18.88 -57.77
N PHE A 37 -19.99 19.99 -57.84
CA PHE A 37 -20.74 20.66 -56.75
C PHE A 37 -20.09 21.72 -55.81
N SER A 38 -18.87 22.20 -56.06
CA SER A 38 -18.15 23.08 -55.09
C SER A 38 -18.07 24.58 -55.44
N ASN A 39 -19.14 25.23 -55.89
CA ASN A 39 -19.07 26.70 -56.11
C ASN A 39 -20.20 27.56 -55.51
N THR A 40 -21.11 26.98 -54.73
CA THR A 40 -22.15 27.75 -54.01
C THR A 40 -22.13 27.56 -52.48
N SER A 41 -21.31 26.67 -51.94
CA SER A 41 -21.26 26.32 -50.51
C SER A 41 -19.87 26.47 -49.84
N ALA A 42 -18.81 26.72 -50.62
CA ALA A 42 -17.41 26.82 -50.17
C ALA A 42 -17.09 27.91 -49.10
N PRO A 43 -17.66 29.12 -49.11
CA PRO A 43 -17.37 30.11 -48.06
C PRO A 43 -18.07 29.79 -46.73
N VAL A 44 -19.29 29.24 -46.79
CA VAL A 44 -20.09 28.88 -45.61
C VAL A 44 -19.48 27.67 -44.89
N THR A 45 -19.01 26.66 -45.63
CA THR A 45 -18.33 25.49 -45.05
C THR A 45 -16.97 25.85 -44.41
N LYS A 46 -16.18 26.72 -45.05
CA LYS A 46 -14.92 27.24 -44.48
C LYS A 46 -15.14 28.05 -43.21
N SER A 47 -16.19 28.90 -43.17
CA SER A 47 -16.55 29.69 -42.00
C SER A 47 -16.99 28.81 -40.82
N ARG A 48 -17.85 27.81 -41.08
CA ARG A 48 -18.29 26.82 -40.08
C ARG A 48 -17.12 26.03 -39.49
N ARG A 49 -16.18 25.59 -40.34
CA ARG A 49 -14.96 24.88 -39.88
C ARG A 49 -14.05 25.76 -39.01
N LYS A 50 -13.86 27.04 -39.36
CA LYS A 50 -13.08 27.99 -38.56
C LYS A 50 -13.72 28.22 -37.19
N ALA A 51 -15.05 28.34 -37.14
CA ALA A 51 -15.79 28.47 -35.88
C ALA A 51 -15.66 27.22 -35.00
N GLN A 52 -15.78 26.03 -35.58
CA GLN A 52 -15.61 24.77 -34.86
C GLN A 52 -14.19 24.61 -34.31
N ASN A 53 -13.15 24.90 -35.09
CA ASN A 53 -11.77 24.85 -34.60
C ASN A 53 -11.50 25.85 -33.47
N ARG A 54 -12.07 27.07 -33.55
CA ARG A 54 -12.00 28.01 -32.43
C ARG A 54 -12.70 27.46 -31.17
N ALA A 55 -13.87 26.84 -31.32
CA ALA A 55 -14.58 26.22 -30.21
C ALA A 55 -13.79 25.05 -29.62
N ALA A 56 -13.24 24.17 -30.47
CA ALA A 56 -12.41 23.05 -30.04
C ALA A 56 -11.14 23.51 -29.32
N GLN A 57 -10.49 24.57 -29.81
CA GLN A 57 -9.31 25.15 -29.16
C GLN A 57 -9.63 25.77 -27.80
N ARG A 58 -10.77 26.46 -27.68
CA ARG A 58 -11.25 26.99 -26.38
C ARG A 58 -11.52 25.86 -25.40
N ALA A 59 -12.28 24.85 -25.81
CA ALA A 59 -12.56 23.69 -24.97
C ALA A 59 -11.28 22.94 -24.55
N PHE A 60 -10.27 22.84 -25.43
CA PHE A 60 -8.98 22.26 -25.09
C PHE A 60 -8.24 23.10 -24.04
N ARG A 61 -8.17 24.42 -24.22
CA ARG A 61 -7.55 25.34 -23.25
C ARG A 61 -8.26 25.29 -21.90
N GLU A 62 -9.58 25.40 -21.89
CA GLU A 62 -10.40 25.32 -20.68
C GLU A 62 -10.19 24.01 -19.93
N ARG A 63 -10.17 22.86 -20.64
CA ARG A 63 -9.86 21.57 -20.00
C ARG A 63 -8.44 21.51 -19.43
N LYS A 64 -7.46 22.06 -20.14
CA LYS A 64 -6.07 22.08 -19.67
C LYS A 64 -5.92 22.97 -18.43
N GLU A 65 -6.50 24.17 -18.45
CA GLU A 65 -6.51 25.10 -17.32
C GLU A 65 -7.24 24.50 -16.12
N LYS A 66 -8.38 23.86 -16.34
CA LYS A 66 -9.09 23.13 -15.28
C LYS A 66 -8.21 22.03 -14.68
N HIS A 67 -7.57 21.20 -15.51
CA HIS A 67 -6.73 20.13 -15.00
C HIS A 67 -5.53 20.65 -14.21
N VAL A 68 -4.87 21.73 -14.67
CA VAL A 68 -3.79 22.38 -13.92
C VAL A 68 -4.30 22.87 -12.56
N LYS A 69 -5.46 23.55 -12.54
CA LYS A 69 -6.07 24.02 -11.30
C LYS A 69 -6.45 22.89 -10.36
N ASP A 70 -6.98 21.78 -10.88
CA ASP A 70 -7.33 20.59 -10.10
C ASP A 70 -6.07 19.94 -9.50
N LEU A 71 -4.96 19.90 -10.25
CA LEU A 71 -3.67 19.41 -9.75
C LEU A 71 -3.08 20.32 -8.67
N GLU A 72 -3.10 21.64 -8.89
CA GLU A 72 -2.65 22.63 -7.90
C GLU A 72 -3.48 22.53 -6.61
N SER A 73 -4.80 22.39 -6.73
CA SER A 73 -5.70 22.21 -5.58
C SER A 73 -5.42 20.90 -4.84
N LYS A 74 -5.17 19.80 -5.57
CA LYS A 74 -4.81 18.51 -4.97
C LYS A 74 -3.47 18.59 -4.25
N LEU A 75 -2.48 19.25 -4.83
CA LEU A 75 -1.18 19.46 -4.23
C LEU A 75 -1.30 20.27 -2.94
N ALA A 76 -2.02 21.41 -2.97
CA ALA A 76 -2.27 22.22 -1.79
C ALA A 76 -2.99 21.43 -0.67
N SER A 77 -3.96 20.59 -1.04
CA SER A 77 -4.66 19.71 -0.08
C SER A 77 -3.73 18.68 0.54
N LEU A 78 -2.88 18.03 -0.27
CA LEU A 78 -1.92 17.04 0.23
C LEU A 78 -0.87 17.67 1.13
N GLU A 79 -0.34 18.84 0.77
CA GLU A 79 0.62 19.58 1.60
C GLU A 79 0.00 20.01 2.94
N ALA A 80 -1.24 20.49 2.92
CA ALA A 80 -1.97 20.85 4.14
C ALA A 80 -2.18 19.62 5.04
N ALA A 81 -2.57 18.49 4.47
CA ALA A 81 -2.74 17.23 5.20
C ALA A 81 -1.41 16.72 5.78
N GLN A 82 -0.33 16.79 5.01
CA GLN A 82 1.02 16.42 5.47
C GLN A 82 1.46 17.29 6.64
N LYS A 83 1.25 18.62 6.57
CA LYS A 83 1.58 19.55 7.65
C LYS A 83 0.75 19.27 8.91
N ALA A 84 -0.54 19.01 8.77
CA ALA A 84 -1.41 18.65 9.89
C ALA A 84 -0.95 17.35 10.57
N ALA A 85 -0.61 16.32 9.77
CA ALA A 85 -0.10 15.06 10.27
C ALA A 85 1.26 15.22 10.98
N ALA A 86 2.17 16.03 10.44
CA ALA A 86 3.45 16.33 11.08
C ALA A 86 3.28 16.99 12.44
N ASN A 87 2.40 18.00 12.52
CA ASN A 87 2.11 18.69 13.78
C ASN A 87 1.51 17.75 14.84
N GLU A 88 0.58 16.88 14.44
CA GLU A 88 -0.02 15.91 15.36
C GLU A 88 1.02 14.88 15.84
N ASN A 89 1.91 14.42 14.95
CA ASN A 89 2.98 13.50 15.32
C ASN A 89 3.94 14.14 16.35
N GLU A 90 4.33 15.39 16.14
CA GLU A 90 5.13 16.12 17.13
C GLU A 90 4.38 16.29 18.46
N ARG A 91 3.08 16.57 18.43
CA ARG A 91 2.26 16.67 19.65
C ARG A 91 2.25 15.36 20.42
N LEU A 92 1.94 14.25 19.74
CA LEU A 92 1.92 12.91 20.34
C LEU A 92 3.28 12.51 20.89
N ARG A 93 4.39 12.84 20.21
CA ARG A 93 5.74 12.59 20.73
C ARG A 93 6.01 13.36 22.02
N ARG A 94 5.60 14.63 22.12
CA ARG A 94 5.73 15.42 23.35
C ARG A 94 4.88 14.84 24.49
N ASP A 95 3.65 14.43 24.19
CA ASP A 95 2.75 13.84 25.19
C ASP A 95 3.27 12.48 25.69
N LEU A 96 3.79 11.63 24.79
CA LEU A 96 4.45 10.38 25.15
C LEU A 96 5.67 10.62 26.04
N GLN A 97 6.51 11.59 25.72
CA GLN A 97 7.65 11.97 26.56
C GLN A 97 7.18 12.42 27.95
N ARG A 98 6.15 13.28 28.03
CA ARG A 98 5.58 13.72 29.31
C ARG A 98 5.09 12.54 30.14
N MET A 99 4.24 11.69 29.58
CA MET A 99 3.70 10.52 30.30
C MET A 99 4.80 9.55 30.71
N SER A 100 5.83 9.36 29.88
CA SER A 100 6.98 8.51 30.23
C SER A 100 7.72 9.06 31.44
N THR A 101 8.02 10.36 31.46
CA THR A 101 8.70 10.99 32.61
C THR A 101 7.86 10.96 33.88
N GLU A 102 6.54 11.17 33.77
CA GLU A 102 5.63 11.09 34.92
C GLU A 102 5.59 9.67 35.50
N ASN A 103 5.49 8.65 34.63
CA ASN A 103 5.53 7.25 35.06
C ASN A 103 6.87 6.88 35.72
N GLU A 104 7.98 7.38 35.18
CA GLU A 104 9.30 7.16 35.77
C GLU A 104 9.41 7.77 37.17
N ILE A 105 8.96 9.01 37.35
CA ILE A 105 8.93 9.68 38.66
C ILE A 105 8.02 8.93 39.63
N LEU A 106 6.81 8.52 39.21
CA LEU A 106 5.88 7.78 40.06
C LEU A 106 6.46 6.42 40.47
N ARG A 107 7.15 5.72 39.57
CA ARG A 107 7.86 4.48 39.91
C ARG A 107 9.00 4.71 40.89
N ALA A 108 9.82 5.73 40.68
CA ALA A 108 10.93 6.06 41.57
C ALA A 108 10.43 6.42 42.98
N THR A 109 9.40 7.27 43.07
CA THR A 109 8.78 7.66 44.35
C THR A 109 8.06 6.51 45.05
N SER A 110 7.37 5.64 44.30
CA SER A 110 6.72 4.43 44.85
C SER A 110 7.74 3.41 45.37
N ALA A 111 8.86 3.21 44.66
CA ALA A 111 9.94 2.33 45.09
C ALA A 111 10.62 2.85 46.38
N MET A 112 10.80 4.17 46.50
CA MET A 112 11.30 4.79 47.73
C MET A 112 10.37 4.58 48.93
N ASN A 113 9.05 4.49 48.69
CA ASN A 113 8.05 4.29 49.76
C ASN A 113 7.87 2.81 50.17
N GLN A 114 8.28 1.85 49.31
CA GLN A 114 8.24 0.40 49.59
C GLN A 114 9.43 -0.11 50.42
N GLY A 115 10.45 0.72 50.68
CA GLY A 115 11.63 0.36 51.47
C GLY A 115 11.43 0.19 52.98
N ARG A 116 10.19 0.12 53.49
CA ARG A 116 9.88 -0.03 54.93
C ARG A 116 9.20 -1.34 55.35
N ASN A 117 8.79 -2.21 54.43
CA ASN A 117 8.25 -3.51 54.79
C ASN A 117 8.72 -4.57 53.79
N GLY A 118 9.67 -5.40 54.20
CA GLY A 118 10.15 -6.51 53.41
C GLY A 118 9.16 -7.67 53.36
N SER A 119 9.30 -8.46 52.29
CA SER A 119 9.09 -9.91 52.18
C SER A 119 8.06 -10.35 51.12
N HIS A 120 8.61 -11.06 50.13
CA HIS A 120 7.97 -11.98 49.17
C HIS A 120 6.88 -11.47 48.23
N SER A 121 7.22 -11.40 46.93
CA SER A 121 6.43 -11.93 45.81
C SER A 121 7.32 -12.03 44.56
N PRO A 122 7.17 -13.07 43.71
CA PRO A 122 7.99 -13.24 42.52
C PRO A 122 7.59 -12.22 41.45
N ASP A 123 8.58 -11.73 40.71
CA ASP A 123 8.45 -10.85 39.55
C ASP A 123 7.50 -11.44 38.49
N HIS A 124 6.22 -11.11 38.59
CA HIS A 124 5.30 -11.16 37.47
C HIS A 124 4.40 -9.95 37.60
N LEU A 125 4.50 -9.00 36.66
CA LEU A 125 3.46 -8.06 36.17
C LEU A 125 3.96 -6.68 35.71
N THR A 126 5.27 -6.39 35.69
CA THR A 126 5.80 -5.23 34.96
C THR A 126 6.72 -5.66 33.83
N GLY A 127 6.13 -6.26 32.80
CA GLY A 127 6.79 -6.46 31.52
C GLY A 127 7.23 -5.13 30.88
N PRO A 128 8.13 -5.16 29.88
CA PRO A 128 8.65 -3.97 29.22
C PRO A 128 7.53 -3.05 28.74
N LEU A 129 7.59 -1.77 29.10
CA LEU A 129 6.60 -0.74 28.72
C LEU A 129 6.75 -0.28 27.26
N MET A 130 7.37 -1.10 26.41
CA MET A 130 7.22 -0.99 24.97
C MET A 130 6.06 -1.90 24.59
N TYR A 131 4.89 -1.31 24.32
CA TYR A 131 3.87 -2.02 23.56
C TYR A 131 4.38 -2.18 22.13
N THR A 132 5.20 -3.21 21.91
CA THR A 132 5.36 -3.81 20.59
C THR A 132 4.20 -4.78 20.45
N PRO A 133 3.26 -4.57 19.50
CA PRO A 133 2.09 -5.44 19.27
C PRO A 133 2.41 -6.92 19.04
N THR A 134 3.69 -7.28 19.02
CA THR A 134 4.26 -8.60 18.75
C THR A 134 4.72 -9.34 20.02
N GLU A 135 4.86 -8.70 21.19
CA GLU A 135 5.44 -9.35 22.40
C GLU A 135 4.62 -10.53 22.95
N PHE A 136 3.30 -10.49 22.78
CA PHE A 136 2.46 -11.64 23.14
C PHE A 136 2.83 -12.89 22.30
N TYR A 137 3.13 -12.66 21.02
CA TYR A 137 3.46 -13.70 20.07
C TYR A 137 4.91 -14.16 20.17
N THR A 138 5.85 -13.31 20.62
CA THR A 138 7.25 -13.71 20.79
C THR A 138 7.40 -14.82 21.83
N ASN A 139 6.62 -14.80 22.91
CA ASN A 139 6.62 -15.86 23.92
C ASN A 139 5.88 -17.12 23.46
N LEU A 140 4.75 -16.97 22.77
CA LEU A 140 3.96 -18.10 22.29
C LEU A 140 4.61 -18.84 21.10
N LEU A 141 5.39 -18.14 20.27
CA LEU A 141 6.01 -18.66 19.05
C LEU A 141 7.48 -19.07 19.21
N GLN A 142 8.04 -18.99 20.43
CA GLN A 142 9.44 -19.31 20.71
C GLN A 142 9.87 -20.72 20.27
N GLY A 143 8.93 -21.69 20.26
CA GLY A 143 9.17 -23.07 19.82
C GLY A 143 8.87 -23.36 18.34
N HIS A 144 8.40 -22.37 17.56
CA HIS A 144 8.04 -22.55 16.16
C HIS A 144 9.05 -21.87 15.24
N ASN A 145 9.37 -22.53 14.12
CA ASN A 145 10.37 -22.04 13.16
C ASN A 145 10.07 -20.64 12.61
N ASN A 146 8.81 -20.19 12.66
CA ASN A 146 8.38 -18.89 12.16
C ASN A 146 7.76 -18.04 13.30
N LYS A 147 8.44 -16.93 13.62
CA LYS A 147 8.24 -16.11 14.83
C LYS A 147 7.16 -15.04 14.72
N HIS A 148 6.31 -15.05 13.68
CA HIS A 148 5.27 -14.05 13.48
C HIS A 148 3.85 -14.65 13.57
N PRO A 149 2.83 -13.87 13.96
CA PRO A 149 1.48 -14.35 14.26
C PRO A 149 0.84 -15.18 13.14
N SER A 150 1.11 -14.84 11.89
CA SER A 150 0.54 -15.50 10.73
C SER A 150 1.04 -16.93 10.48
N HIS A 151 2.17 -17.38 11.02
CA HIS A 151 2.65 -18.79 10.84
C HIS A 151 2.62 -19.55 12.17
N ARG A 152 1.78 -19.09 13.09
CA ARG A 152 1.42 -19.84 14.29
C ARG A 152 0.72 -21.15 13.90
N ILE A 153 1.04 -22.22 14.62
CA ILE A 153 0.38 -23.52 14.53
C ILE A 153 -0.15 -23.83 15.92
N VAL A 154 -1.46 -24.02 16.04
CA VAL A 154 -2.15 -24.30 17.29
C VAL A 154 -2.70 -25.73 17.23
N THR A 155 -2.77 -26.42 18.35
CA THR A 155 -3.48 -27.70 18.44
C THR A 155 -4.88 -27.44 18.97
N SER A 156 -5.90 -27.89 18.24
CA SER A 156 -7.30 -27.84 18.68
C SER A 156 -7.53 -28.79 19.87
N ASP A 157 -8.63 -28.61 20.61
CA ASP A 157 -9.04 -29.48 21.71
C ASP A 157 -9.18 -30.95 21.27
N ASP A 158 -9.52 -31.17 20.00
CA ASP A 158 -9.62 -32.49 19.35
C ASP A 158 -8.26 -33.09 18.94
N GLY A 159 -7.14 -32.40 19.20
CA GLY A 159 -5.78 -32.82 18.85
C GLY A 159 -5.34 -32.49 17.42
N HIS A 160 -6.20 -31.88 16.60
CA HIS A 160 -5.89 -31.50 15.22
C HIS A 160 -5.03 -30.24 15.14
N ARG A 161 -4.09 -30.20 14.18
CA ARG A 161 -3.26 -29.02 13.91
C ARG A 161 -4.06 -27.97 13.12
N LEU A 162 -4.10 -26.77 13.67
CA LEU A 162 -4.70 -25.56 13.12
C LEU A 162 -3.59 -24.57 12.74
N LEU A 163 -3.56 -24.18 11.48
CA LEU A 163 -2.52 -23.34 10.89
C LEU A 163 -3.08 -21.94 10.68
N ALA A 164 -2.37 -20.93 11.18
CA ALA A 164 -2.66 -19.54 10.82
C ALA A 164 -2.31 -19.28 9.34
N ALA A 165 -2.81 -18.18 8.79
CA ALA A 165 -2.80 -17.90 7.34
C ALA A 165 -1.46 -18.13 6.62
N GLY A 166 -0.35 -17.67 7.20
CA GLY A 166 0.97 -17.86 6.60
C GLY A 166 1.58 -19.25 6.85
N ALA A 167 1.26 -19.93 7.96
CA ALA A 167 1.63 -21.35 8.12
C ALA A 167 0.88 -22.21 7.11
N ALA A 168 -0.38 -21.89 6.84
CA ALA A 168 -1.16 -22.53 5.79
C ALA A 168 -0.55 -22.27 4.40
N TRP A 169 -0.05 -21.05 4.16
CA TRP A 169 0.67 -20.72 2.92
C TRP A 169 1.96 -21.54 2.75
N ASP A 170 2.81 -21.63 3.79
CA ASP A 170 4.00 -22.48 3.75
C ASP A 170 3.65 -23.95 3.49
N PHE A 171 2.57 -24.42 4.10
CA PHE A 171 2.07 -25.78 3.91
C PHE A 171 1.65 -26.03 2.45
N ILE A 172 0.97 -25.07 1.81
CA ILE A 172 0.61 -25.14 0.38
C ILE A 172 1.88 -25.16 -0.49
N LEU A 173 2.86 -24.28 -0.22
CA LEU A 173 4.12 -24.23 -0.97
C LEU A 173 4.94 -25.52 -0.84
N ALA A 174 4.89 -26.14 0.35
CA ALA A 174 5.56 -27.40 0.60
C ALA A 174 4.87 -28.60 -0.08
N HIS A 175 3.60 -28.48 -0.48
CA HIS A 175 2.82 -29.58 -1.01
C HIS A 175 3.36 -30.07 -2.37
N PRO A 176 3.51 -31.40 -2.59
CA PRO A 176 4.06 -31.93 -3.84
C PRO A 176 3.29 -31.51 -5.09
N LEU A 177 1.96 -31.37 -4.98
CA LEU A 177 1.11 -30.98 -6.11
C LEU A 177 1.34 -29.52 -6.51
N TYR A 178 1.64 -28.65 -5.55
CA TYR A 178 2.01 -27.26 -5.83
C TYR A 178 3.35 -27.18 -6.55
N ARG A 179 4.35 -27.94 -6.09
CA ARG A 179 5.68 -28.01 -6.76
C ARG A 179 5.61 -28.55 -8.19
N ARG A 180 4.60 -29.36 -8.49
CA ARG A 180 4.32 -29.88 -9.84
C ARG A 180 3.55 -28.89 -10.72
N GLY A 181 3.15 -27.74 -10.18
CA GLY A 181 2.40 -26.71 -10.90
C GLY A 181 0.95 -27.07 -11.21
N LEU A 182 0.38 -28.04 -10.49
CA LEU A 182 -0.98 -28.56 -10.76
C LEU A 182 -2.07 -27.86 -9.92
N VAL A 183 -1.68 -26.96 -9.03
CA VAL A 183 -2.56 -26.35 -8.03
C VAL A 183 -2.98 -24.97 -8.50
N ASP A 184 -4.29 -24.74 -8.63
CA ASP A 184 -4.85 -23.40 -8.84
C ASP A 184 -4.96 -22.67 -7.49
N VAL A 185 -4.02 -21.76 -7.25
CA VAL A 185 -3.95 -20.95 -6.03
C VAL A 185 -5.21 -20.11 -5.81
N SER A 186 -5.87 -19.67 -6.89
CA SER A 186 -7.07 -18.84 -6.79
C SER A 186 -8.24 -19.65 -6.25
N GLN A 187 -8.39 -20.89 -6.72
CA GLN A 187 -9.41 -21.82 -6.24
C GLN A 187 -9.13 -22.28 -4.81
N VAL A 188 -7.87 -22.60 -4.50
CA VAL A 188 -7.45 -22.92 -3.12
C VAL A 188 -7.79 -21.76 -2.19
N ALA A 189 -7.46 -20.52 -2.56
CA ALA A 189 -7.75 -19.34 -1.75
C ALA A 189 -9.27 -19.14 -1.54
N GLU A 190 -10.09 -19.35 -2.57
CA GLU A 190 -11.54 -19.21 -2.45
C GLU A 190 -12.17 -20.31 -1.59
N HIS A 191 -11.68 -21.54 -1.70
CA HIS A 191 -12.11 -22.65 -0.85
C HIS A 191 -11.67 -22.41 0.61
N MET A 192 -10.43 -21.95 0.81
CA MET A 192 -9.89 -21.61 2.12
C MET A 192 -10.68 -20.51 2.84
N LYS A 193 -11.12 -19.45 2.14
CA LYS A 193 -11.95 -18.39 2.75
C LYS A 193 -13.21 -18.94 3.43
N ARG A 194 -13.81 -20.00 2.91
CA ARG A 194 -15.07 -20.58 3.42
C ARG A 194 -14.88 -21.48 4.63
N MET A 195 -13.71 -22.07 4.78
CA MET A 195 -13.33 -22.97 5.89
C MET A 195 -12.60 -22.25 7.02
N ALA A 196 -12.34 -20.95 6.90
CA ALA A 196 -11.63 -20.16 7.91
C ALA A 196 -12.38 -20.19 9.25
N ARG A 197 -11.69 -20.59 10.33
CA ARG A 197 -12.20 -20.51 11.71
C ARG A 197 -11.46 -19.42 12.47
N CYS A 198 -12.12 -18.77 13.44
CA CYS A 198 -11.49 -17.75 14.27
C CYS A 198 -11.10 -18.33 15.62
N ASP A 199 -9.83 -18.17 16.02
CA ASP A 199 -9.31 -18.61 17.33
C ASP A 199 -9.03 -17.44 18.29
N GLY A 200 -9.57 -16.26 17.99
CA GLY A 200 -9.37 -15.04 18.77
C GLY A 200 -8.06 -14.29 18.45
N GLN A 201 -7.16 -14.84 17.64
CA GLN A 201 -5.93 -14.19 17.17
C GLN A 201 -5.83 -14.12 15.64
N GLY A 202 -6.79 -14.70 14.93
CA GLY A 202 -6.91 -14.59 13.47
C GLY A 202 -7.62 -15.78 12.85
N PRO A 203 -7.66 -15.86 11.51
CA PRO A 203 -8.15 -17.03 10.81
C PRO A 203 -7.15 -18.19 10.94
N VAL A 204 -7.68 -19.36 11.29
CA VAL A 204 -6.96 -20.63 11.35
C VAL A 204 -7.66 -21.68 10.49
N PHE A 205 -6.86 -22.59 9.95
CA PHE A 205 -7.27 -23.61 8.99
C PHE A 205 -6.76 -24.98 9.46
N SER A 206 -7.57 -26.03 9.37
CA SER A 206 -7.07 -27.37 9.68
C SER A 206 -6.23 -27.92 8.53
N GLU A 207 -5.26 -28.80 8.83
CA GLU A 207 -4.48 -29.47 7.78
C GLU A 207 -5.35 -30.25 6.79
N GLY A 208 -6.40 -30.90 7.30
CA GLY A 208 -7.35 -31.64 6.47
C GLY A 208 -8.08 -30.74 5.49
N ASP A 209 -8.54 -29.57 5.95
CA ASP A 209 -9.24 -28.63 5.09
C ASP A 209 -8.32 -28.04 4.01
N ILE A 210 -7.05 -27.74 4.35
CA ILE A 210 -6.06 -27.24 3.38
C ILE A 210 -5.76 -28.30 2.32
N ASN A 211 -5.55 -29.58 2.71
CA ASN A 211 -5.33 -30.67 1.74
C ASN A 211 -6.53 -30.86 0.82
N ASN A 212 -7.75 -30.86 1.37
CA ASN A 212 -8.98 -30.96 0.59
C ASN A 212 -9.10 -29.79 -0.41
N ALA A 213 -8.72 -28.58 -0.02
CA ALA A 213 -8.70 -27.41 -0.91
C ALA A 213 -7.74 -27.61 -2.09
N ILE A 214 -6.54 -28.11 -1.81
CA ILE A 214 -5.51 -28.38 -2.83
C ILE A 214 -6.01 -29.45 -3.80
N GLU A 215 -6.57 -30.55 -3.30
CA GLU A 215 -7.08 -31.65 -4.14
C GLU A 215 -8.25 -31.22 -5.03
N GLN A 216 -9.19 -30.44 -4.49
CA GLN A 216 -10.33 -29.93 -5.25
C GLN A 216 -9.90 -28.96 -6.36
N SER A 217 -8.85 -28.16 -6.13
CA SER A 217 -8.32 -27.24 -7.15
C SER A 217 -7.80 -27.97 -8.40
N ILE A 218 -7.36 -29.22 -8.25
CA ILE A 218 -6.87 -30.05 -9.36
C ILE A 218 -8.03 -30.66 -10.15
N ALA A 219 -9.05 -31.14 -9.45
CA ALA A 219 -10.23 -31.75 -10.08
C ALA A 219 -10.96 -30.77 -11.01
N SER A 220 -10.97 -29.48 -10.64
CA SER A 220 -11.55 -28.40 -11.43
C SER A 220 -10.68 -27.98 -12.63
N GLY A 221 -9.35 -28.01 -12.50
CA GLY A 221 -8.42 -27.67 -13.59
C GLY A 221 -8.33 -28.69 -14.73
N SER A 222 -8.95 -29.86 -14.57
CA SER A 222 -9.02 -30.89 -15.62
C SER A 222 -10.17 -30.68 -16.62
N ASP A 223 -11.10 -29.77 -16.36
CA ASP A 223 -12.35 -29.63 -17.13
C ASP A 223 -12.29 -28.53 -18.23
N ASP A 224 -11.16 -27.81 -18.34
CA ASP A 224 -10.99 -26.69 -19.29
C ASP A 224 -10.29 -27.10 -20.61
N LEU A 225 -10.33 -28.39 -20.96
CA LEU A 225 -9.84 -28.94 -22.23
C LEU A 225 -10.93 -29.72 -22.97
N LEU A 226 -11.96 -29.02 -23.45
CA LEU A 226 -12.85 -29.47 -24.52
C LEU A 226 -13.02 -28.38 -25.59
#